data_AF-A0A7V8FD93-F1
#
_entry.id   AF-A0A7V8FD93-F1
#
_cell.length_a   1.000
_cell.length_b   1.000
_cell.length_c   1.000
_cell.angle_alpha   90.00
_cell.angle_beta   90.00
_cell.angle_gamma   90.00
#
_symmetry.space_group_name_H-M   'P 1'
#
loop_
_entity.id
_entity.type
_entity.pdbx_description
1 polymer ?
#
loop_
_entity_poly.entity_id
_entity_poly.type
_entity_poly.pdbx_seq_one_letter_code
_entity_poly.pdbx_strand_id
1 'polypeptide(L)'
;MGKEGLPSTVDLDEIGRFEDALLAAVERPLGDVLVSATTGQGQRVWALYVQSPEVFAATCGDAHSPGDVCPIEVAIWMDPDWRYFFNDILAAIG
;
A
#
# COMPACT_ATOMS: atom_id res chain seq x y z
N MET A 1 -10.68 -2.73 -19.97
CA MET A 1 -11.66 -1.87 -19.30
C MET A 1 -12.68 -2.77 -18.59
N GLY A 2 -12.37 -3.14 -17.34
CA GLY A 2 -13.27 -3.93 -16.48
C GLY A 2 -14.45 -3.07 -16.03
N LYS A 3 -15.60 -3.71 -15.79
CA LYS A 3 -16.87 -3.03 -15.45
C LYS A 3 -16.70 -2.13 -14.23
N GLU A 4 -16.84 -0.83 -14.45
CA GLU A 4 -17.07 0.24 -13.46
C GLU A 4 -16.14 0.21 -12.23
N GLY A 5 -14.92 0.71 -12.42
CA GLY A 5 -14.04 1.12 -11.30
C GLY A 5 -13.16 0.02 -10.68
N LEU A 6 -13.36 -1.25 -11.07
CA LEU A 6 -12.50 -2.36 -10.67
C LEU A 6 -11.38 -2.61 -11.71
N PRO A 7 -10.15 -2.93 -11.27
CA PRO A 7 -9.08 -3.42 -12.16
C PRO A 7 -9.54 -4.65 -12.95
N SER A 8 -8.99 -4.88 -14.15
CA SER A 8 -9.32 -6.09 -14.90
C SER A 8 -8.83 -7.35 -14.17
N THR A 9 -9.35 -8.53 -14.50
CA THR A 9 -8.96 -9.79 -13.83
C THR A 9 -7.47 -10.09 -13.93
N VAL A 10 -6.80 -9.68 -15.01
CA VAL A 10 -5.34 -9.78 -15.16
C VAL A 10 -4.64 -8.80 -14.22
N ASP A 11 -5.15 -7.58 -14.08
CA ASP A 11 -4.61 -6.56 -13.17
C ASP A 11 -4.76 -6.99 -11.70
N LEU A 12 -5.83 -7.72 -11.35
CA LEU A 12 -6.07 -8.20 -9.98
C LEU A 12 -5.04 -9.23 -9.51
N ASP A 13 -4.62 -10.14 -10.37
CA ASP A 13 -3.60 -11.15 -10.02
C ASP A 13 -2.22 -10.50 -9.82
N GLU A 14 -1.88 -9.50 -10.63
CA GLU A 14 -0.63 -8.75 -10.48
C GLU A 14 -0.63 -7.87 -9.23
N ILE A 15 -1.75 -7.17 -8.97
CA ILE A 15 -1.97 -6.40 -7.74
C ILE A 15 -1.87 -7.30 -6.51
N GLY A 16 -2.47 -8.49 -6.55
CA GLY A 16 -2.42 -9.45 -5.45
C GLY A 16 -1.00 -9.93 -5.15
N ARG A 17 -0.22 -10.30 -6.18
CA ARG A 17 1.19 -10.68 -6.00
C ARG A 17 2.04 -9.54 -5.45
N PHE A 18 1.77 -8.32 -5.90
CA PHE A 18 2.45 -7.14 -5.38
C PHE A 18 2.09 -6.90 -3.90
N GLU A 19 0.81 -7.00 -3.52
CA GLU A 19 0.35 -6.87 -2.13
C GLU A 19 1.01 -7.92 -1.22
N ASP A 20 1.04 -9.19 -1.65
CA ASP A 20 1.70 -10.26 -0.91
C ASP A 20 3.20 -9.99 -0.70
N ALA A 21 3.89 -9.53 -1.75
CA ALA A 21 5.31 -9.20 -1.69
C ALA A 21 5.57 -7.99 -0.77
N LEU A 22 4.73 -6.95 -0.85
CA LEU A 22 4.79 -5.77 0.00
C LEU A 22 4.63 -6.17 1.47
N LEU A 23 3.58 -6.90 1.82
CA LEU A 23 3.31 -7.32 3.20
C LEU A 23 4.38 -8.25 3.75
N ALA A 24 4.88 -9.19 2.94
CA ALA A 24 6.00 -10.04 3.33
C ALA A 24 7.27 -9.23 3.68
N ALA A 25 7.50 -8.12 2.98
CA ALA A 25 8.65 -7.26 3.20
C ALA A 25 8.50 -6.36 4.45
N VAL A 26 7.29 -5.87 4.75
CA VAL A 26 7.08 -4.87 5.82
C VAL A 26 6.60 -5.45 7.16
N GLU A 27 5.81 -6.53 7.17
CA GLU A 27 5.15 -7.00 8.40
C GLU A 27 6.10 -7.75 9.37
N ARG A 28 7.20 -8.36 8.88
CA ARG A 28 8.04 -9.26 9.70
C ARG A 28 9.39 -8.70 10.18
N PRO A 29 9.94 -7.59 9.65
CA PRO A 29 11.10 -6.94 10.26
C PRO A 29 10.81 -5.57 10.93
N LEU A 30 9.79 -4.82 10.49
CA LEU A 30 9.71 -3.37 10.78
C LEU A 30 8.64 -2.97 11.80
N GLY A 31 7.70 -3.87 12.12
CA GLY A 31 6.56 -3.53 12.99
C GLY A 31 5.61 -2.52 12.35
N ASP A 32 5.69 -2.37 11.02
CA ASP A 32 4.80 -1.54 10.23
C ASP A 32 3.42 -2.20 10.18
N VAL A 33 2.37 -1.38 10.22
CA VAL A 33 0.99 -1.85 10.29
C VAL A 33 0.26 -1.43 9.01
N LEU A 34 -0.19 -2.41 8.23
CA LEU A 34 -1.18 -2.16 7.19
C LEU A 34 -2.51 -1.81 7.87
N VAL A 35 -3.01 -0.61 7.57
CA VAL A 35 -4.21 -0.05 8.21
C VAL A 35 -5.42 -0.21 7.31
N SER A 36 -5.22 -0.08 6.00
CA SER A 36 -6.28 -0.19 5.01
C SER A 36 -5.72 -0.52 3.63
N ALA A 37 -6.47 -1.32 2.89
CA ALA A 37 -6.24 -1.57 1.47
C ALA A 37 -7.56 -1.36 0.72
N THR A 38 -7.66 -0.26 -0.02
CA THR A 38 -8.89 0.16 -0.70
C THR A 38 -8.73 0.07 -2.21
N THR A 39 -9.80 -0.36 -2.88
CA THR A 39 -9.88 -0.38 -4.35
C THR A 39 -11.02 0.53 -4.77
N GLY A 40 -10.72 1.54 -5.59
CA GLY A 40 -11.71 2.49 -6.07
C GLY A 40 -11.11 3.42 -7.11
N GLN A 41 -11.96 4.05 -7.94
CA GLN A 41 -11.52 4.99 -8.98
C GLN A 41 -10.46 4.41 -9.94
N GLY A 42 -10.44 3.09 -10.15
CA GLY A 42 -9.45 2.41 -10.97
C GLY A 42 -8.05 2.31 -10.34
N GLN A 43 -7.93 2.51 -9.02
CA GLN A 43 -6.68 2.47 -8.28
C GLN A 43 -6.79 1.53 -7.06
N ARG A 44 -5.67 0.93 -6.67
CA ARG A 44 -5.49 0.22 -5.41
C ARG A 44 -4.59 1.07 -4.52
N VAL A 45 -5.03 1.35 -3.30
CA VAL A 45 -4.29 2.17 -2.34
C VAL A 45 -4.07 1.36 -1.07
N TRP A 46 -2.81 1.24 -0.67
CA TRP A 46 -2.41 0.66 0.62
C TRP A 46 -1.96 1.79 1.55
N ALA A 47 -2.58 1.85 2.73
CA ALA A 47 -2.20 2.79 3.77
C ALA A 47 -1.50 2.05 4.90
N LEU A 48 -0.25 2.42 5.18
CA LEU A 48 0.57 1.82 6.21
C LEU A 48 1.04 2.89 7.21
N TYR A 49 1.04 2.57 8.49
CA TYR A 49 1.87 3.28 9.46
C TYR A 49 3.22 2.60 9.51
N VAL A 50 4.26 3.38 9.23
CA VAL A 50 5.64 2.92 9.22
C VAL A 50 6.45 3.61 10.30
N GLN A 51 7.39 2.90 10.93
CA GLN A 51 8.25 3.50 11.93
C GLN A 51 9.28 4.46 11.32
N SER A 52 9.80 4.11 10.14
CA SER A 52 10.76 4.92 9.39
C SER A 52 10.43 4.87 7.90
N PRO A 53 10.01 6.01 7.31
CA PRO A 53 9.74 6.08 5.87
C PRO A 53 10.98 5.76 5.02
N GLU A 54 12.18 6.07 5.51
CA GLU A 54 13.45 5.78 4.81
C GLU A 54 13.70 4.27 4.71
N VAL A 55 13.44 3.54 5.81
CA VAL A 55 13.62 2.08 5.85
C VAL A 55 12.55 1.39 5.00
N PHE A 56 11.32 1.89 5.01
CA PHE A 56 10.25 1.43 4.13
C PHE A 56 10.63 1.60 2.65
N ALA A 57 11.12 2.79 2.27
CA ALA A 57 11.51 3.07 0.89
C ALA A 57 12.68 2.18 0.43
N ALA A 58 13.69 1.97 1.28
CA ALA A 58 14.80 1.07 0.99
C ALA A 58 14.31 -0.38 0.81
N THR A 59 13.42 -0.84 1.70
CA THR A 59 12.85 -2.19 1.66
C THR A 59 12.02 -2.42 0.39
N CYS A 60 11.22 -1.43 -0.02
CA CYS A 60 10.46 -1.49 -1.28
C CYS A 60 11.39 -1.52 -2.51
N GLY A 61 12.50 -0.77 -2.46
CA GLY A 61 13.54 -0.78 -3.49
C GLY A 61 14.23 -2.13 -3.62
N ASP A 62 14.61 -2.75 -2.50
CA ASP A 62 15.28 -4.06 -2.47
C ASP A 62 14.36 -5.21 -2.89
N ALA A 63 13.05 -5.07 -2.70
CA ALA A 63 12.05 -6.02 -3.16
C ALA A 63 11.86 -6.02 -4.69
N HIS A 64 12.34 -4.99 -5.40
CA HIS A 64 12.25 -4.88 -6.85
C HIS A 64 13.56 -5.30 -7.54
N SER A 65 13.43 -5.88 -8.74
CA SER A 65 14.59 -6.22 -9.55
C SER A 65 15.36 -4.93 -9.92
N PRO A 66 16.71 -4.94 -9.88
CA PRO A 66 17.50 -3.76 -10.23
C PRO A 66 17.20 -3.29 -11.67
N GLY A 67 16.66 -2.09 -11.81
CA GLY A 67 16.33 -1.47 -13.09
C GLY A 67 14.83 -1.36 -13.40
N ASP A 68 13.98 -2.02 -12.63
CA ASP A 68 12.53 -1.85 -12.74
C ASP A 68 12.07 -0.68 -11.88
N VAL A 69 11.28 0.22 -12.46
CA VAL A 69 10.60 1.29 -11.71
C VAL A 69 9.52 0.62 -10.87
N CYS A 70 9.56 0.84 -9.55
CA CYS A 70 8.50 0.39 -8.67
C CYS A 70 7.16 0.94 -9.19
N PRO A 71 6.18 0.09 -9.55
CA PRO A 71 4.99 0.48 -10.31
C PRO A 71 3.95 1.21 -9.45
N ILE A 72 4.38 1.84 -8.36
CA ILE A 72 3.52 2.51 -7.38
C ILE A 72 4.00 3.94 -7.16
N GLU A 73 3.05 4.80 -6.84
CA GLU A 73 3.34 6.12 -6.29
C GLU A 73 3.31 6.03 -4.77
N VAL A 74 4.37 6.51 -4.11
CA VAL A 74 4.47 6.55 -2.65
C VAL A 74 4.32 7.99 -2.20
N ALA A 75 3.42 8.22 -1.27
CA ALA A 75 3.26 9.49 -0.59
C ALA A 75 3.32 9.27 0.93
N ILE A 76 4.05 10.16 1.62
CA ILE A 76 4.36 10.04 3.04
C ILE A 76 3.87 11.29 3.74
N TRP A 77 3.15 11.10 4.84
CA TRP A 77 2.68 12.17 5.70
C TRP A 77 2.96 11.84 7.17
N MET A 78 3.25 12.88 7.95
CA MET A 78 3.34 12.76 9.40
C MET A 78 1.95 12.79 10.00
N ASP A 79 1.56 11.72 10.69
CA ASP A 79 0.27 11.64 11.38
C ASP A 79 0.46 11.08 12.81
N PRO A 80 1.05 11.88 13.72
CA PRO A 80 1.35 11.42 15.08
C PRO A 80 0.07 11.14 15.91
N ASP A 81 -1.06 11.74 15.51
CA ASP A 81 -2.34 11.64 16.21
C ASP A 81 -3.27 10.58 15.59
N TRP A 82 -2.80 9.83 14.57
CA TRP A 82 -3.57 8.80 13.87
C TRP A 82 -4.87 9.32 13.23
N ARG A 83 -4.89 10.60 12.81
CA ARG A 83 -6.07 11.28 12.26
C ARG A 83 -6.58 10.60 11.01
N TYR A 84 -5.71 10.16 10.11
CA TYR A 84 -6.12 9.48 8.88
C TYR A 84 -6.86 8.17 9.20
N PHE A 85 -6.38 7.43 10.20
CA PHE A 85 -7.05 6.21 10.63
C PHE A 85 -8.43 6.48 11.24
N PHE A 86 -8.52 7.41 12.19
CA PHE A 86 -9.79 7.67 12.89
C PHE A 86 -10.81 8.40 12.02
N ASN A 87 -10.38 9.36 11.21
CA ASN A 87 -11.29 10.27 10.50
C ASN A 87 -11.64 9.79 9.09
N ASP A 88 -10.74 9.06 8.42
CA ASP A 88 -10.95 8.67 7.03
C ASP A 88 -11.21 7.16 6.89
N ILE A 89 -10.42 6.32 7.57
CA ILE A 89 -10.60 4.86 7.51
C ILE A 89 -11.79 4.42 8.36
N LEU A 90 -11.78 4.70 9.66
CA LEU A 90 -12.84 4.23 10.58
C LEU A 90 -14.19 4.90 10.29
N ALA A 91 -14.20 6.16 9.86
CA ALA A 91 -15.45 6.83 9.49
C ALA A 91 -16.09 6.27 8.21
N ALA A 92 -15.30 5.72 7.28
CA ALA A 92 -15.82 5.15 6.04
C ALA A 92 -16.45 3.76 6.22
N ILE A 93 -16.18 3.09 7.34
CA ILE A 93 -16.75 1.78 7.69
C ILE A 93 -17.86 1.86 8.75
N GLY A 94 -18.23 3.08 9.18
CA GLY A 94 -19.27 3.38 10.18
C GLY A 94 -20.60 3.82 9.57
#